data_AF-A9DJT0-F1
#
_entry.id   AF-A9DJT0-F1
#
_cell.length_a   1.000
_cell.length_b   1.000
_cell.length_c   1.000
_cell.angle_alpha   90.00
_cell.angle_beta   90.00
_cell.angle_gamma   90.00
#
_symmetry.space_group_name_H-M   'P 1'
#
loop_
_entity.id
_entity.type
_entity.pdbx_description
1 polymer ?
#
loop_
_entity_poly.entity_id
_entity_poly.type
_entity_poly.pdbx_seq_one_letter_code
_entity_poly.pdbx_strand_id
1 'polypeptide(L)' 'VFGLEYDLDLFNIVAVPDFNMGAMENKSLNIFNSKLVLASP' A
#
# COMPACT_ATOMS: atom_id res chain seq x y z
N VAL A 1 0.09 8.68 19.36
CA VAL A 1 -1.31 8.26 19.58
C VAL A 1 -1.41 6.82 20.06
N PHE A 2 -0.71 5.84 19.46
CA PHE A 2 -0.80 4.43 19.95
C PHE A 2 0.54 3.73 20.24
N GLY A 3 1.70 4.35 19.98
CA GLY A 3 3.01 3.75 20.29
C GLY A 3 3.30 2.44 19.53
N LEU A 4 2.65 2.25 18.38
CA LEU A 4 2.79 1.05 17.56
C LEU A 4 3.93 1.28 16.55
N GLU A 5 5.06 0.65 16.83
CA GLU A 5 6.20 0.64 15.92
C GLU A 5 6.04 -0.48 14.90
N TYR A 6 6.50 -0.21 13.68
CA TYR A 6 6.51 -1.22 12.63
C TYR A 6 7.65 -2.21 12.88
N ASP A 7 7.36 -3.50 12.73
CA ASP A 7 8.25 -4.58 13.14
C ASP A 7 9.18 -5.07 12.03
N LEU A 8 9.12 -4.47 10.83
CA LEU A 8 9.92 -4.85 9.67
C LEU A 8 10.74 -3.67 9.16
N ASP A 9 11.96 -3.97 8.71
CA ASP A 9 12.91 -2.96 8.23
C ASP A 9 12.49 -2.32 6.91
N LEU A 10 11.64 -3.01 6.13
CA LEU A 10 11.23 -2.62 4.79
C LEU A 10 9.71 -2.69 4.64
N PHE A 11 9.16 -1.65 4.02
CA PHE A 11 7.74 -1.54 3.70
C PHE A 11 7.59 -1.13 2.23
N ASN A 12 7.19 -2.08 1.39
CA ASN A 12 7.05 -1.89 -0.05
C ASN A 12 5.59 -1.59 -0.42
N ILE A 13 5.43 -0.76 -1.46
CA ILE A 13 4.14 -0.41 -2.03
C ILE A 13 4.19 -0.70 -3.54
N VAL A 14 3.18 -1.40 -4.06
CA VAL A 14 3.08 -1.74 -5.49
C VAL A 14 1.75 -1.23 -6.05
N ALA A 15 1.81 -0.45 -7.13
CA ALA A 15 0.63 0.02 -7.84
C ALA A 15 0.37 -0.86 -9.08
N VAL A 16 -0.82 -1.45 -9.17
CA VAL A 16 -1.24 -2.26 -10.33
C VAL A 16 -2.54 -1.72 -10.94
N PRO A 17 -2.68 -1.68 -12.29
CA PRO A 17 -3.85 -1.10 -12.95
C PRO A 17 -5.10 -1.99 -12.85
N ASP A 18 -4.91 -3.30 -13.02
CA ASP A 18 -5.97 -4.29 -12.96
C ASP A 18 -5.98 -4.96 -11.59
N PHE A 19 -6.77 -4.39 -10.67
CA PHE A 19 -7.00 -4.95 -9.35
C PHE A 19 -8.49 -4.90 -9.02
N ASN A 20 -9.05 -6.04 -8.58
CA ASN A 20 -10.49 -6.15 -8.28
C ASN A 20 -10.91 -5.29 -7.08
N MET A 21 -10.00 -5.04 -6.14
CA MET A 21 -10.21 -4.17 -4.98
C MET A 21 -9.40 -2.87 -5.11
N GLY A 22 -9.60 -1.93 -4.19
CA GLY A 22 -8.86 -0.66 -4.16
C GLY A 22 -7.44 -0.80 -3.60
N ALA A 23 -7.25 -1.60 -2.57
CA ALA A 23 -5.95 -1.87 -1.94
C ALA A 23 -5.96 -3.22 -1.20
N MET A 24 -4.78 -3.75 -0.90
CA MET A 24 -4.57 -4.96 -0.10
C MET A 24 -3.35 -4.77 0.82
N GLU A 25 -3.57 -5.03 2.12
CA GLU A 25 -2.65 -4.75 3.23
C GLU A 25 -1.70 -5.91 3.56
N ASN A 26 -1.06 -6.51 2.54
CA ASN A 26 -0.11 -7.58 2.82
C ASN A 26 1.06 -7.03 3.62
N LYS A 27 1.43 -7.73 4.71
CA LYS A 27 2.53 -7.31 5.59
C LYS A 27 3.81 -7.07 4.78
N SER A 28 4.39 -5.87 4.90
CA SER A 28 5.55 -5.36 4.15
C SER A 28 5.37 -5.17 2.65
N LEU A 29 4.21 -5.46 2.08
CA LEU A 29 3.97 -5.37 0.63
C LEU A 29 2.53 -4.96 0.32
N ASN A 30 2.21 -3.70 0.54
CA ASN A 30 0.88 -3.21 0.22
C ASN A 30 0.69 -3.07 -1.30
N ILE A 31 -0.40 -3.62 -1.82
CA ILE A 31 -0.75 -3.54 -3.25
C ILE A 31 -1.93 -2.61 -3.40
N PHE A 32 -1.81 -1.60 -4.25
CA PHE A 32 -2.87 -0.61 -4.52
C PHE A 32 -3.30 -0.66 -5.97
N ASN A 33 -4.59 -0.40 -6.21
CA ASN A 33 -5.05 -0.05 -7.54
C ASN A 33 -4.47 1.31 -7.94
N SER A 34 -3.83 1.39 -9.10
CA SER A 34 -3.19 2.61 -9.62
C SER A 34 -4.11 3.84 -9.58
N LYS A 35 -5.42 3.67 -9.76
CA LYS A 35 -6.43 4.74 -9.73
C LYS A 35 -6.57 5.44 -8.38
N LEU A 36 -6.16 4.78 -7.28
CA LEU A 36 -6.33 5.28 -5.92
C LEU A 36 -5.02 5.76 -5.28
N VAL A 37 -3.89 5.63 -6.00
CA VAL A 37 -2.56 5.97 -5.47
C VAL A 37 -1.80 6.98 -6.33
N LEU A 38 -2.08 7.05 -7.65
CA LEU A 38 -1.46 8.04 -8.52
C LEU A 38 -2.27 9.34 -8.50
N ALA A 39 -1.61 10.46 -8.17
CA ALA A 39 -2.22 11.79 -8.15
C ALA A 39 -1.30 12.80 -8.86
N SER A 40 -1.89 13.73 -9.62
CA SER A 40 -1.21 14.92 -10.16
C SER A 40 -1.72 16.18 -9.48
N PRO A 41 -0.92 17.27 -9.44
CA PRO A 41 -1.27 18.52 -8.75
C PRO A 41 -2.60 19.14 -9.21
#